data_AF-A0AAV3ZWV7-F1
#
_entry.id   AF-A0AAV3ZWV7-F1
#
_cell.length_a   1.000
_cell.length_b   1.000
_cell.length_c   1.000
_cell.angle_alpha   90.00
_cell.angle_beta   90.00
_cell.angle_gamma   90.00
#
_symmetry.space_group_name_H-M   'P 1'
#
loop_
_entity.id
_entity.type
_entity.pdbx_description
1 polymer ?
#
loop_
_entity_poly.entity_id
_entity_poly.type
_entity_poly.pdbx_seq_one_letter_code
_entity_poly.pdbx_strand_id
1 'polypeptide(L)'
;MNVDFSDDLKTSTPLGLNSDVILRFEALFFNSERARILPVKYGRFRTMKKYDPWKGILKNLYTKYFNEIFTRPTYSAHFRIVSTRHGCEKSEWADVLKVNASVCVECQPVAMNRKIGMRCLGHGVHKALTAWKAVDVSHCHGTWEMLDMHTPEVCQFNVEDQDKRNFIFL
;
A
#
# COMPACT_ATOMS: atom_id res chain seq x y z
N MET A 1 30.66 -62.12 -8.50
CA MET A 1 30.03 -61.59 -9.72
C MET A 1 30.07 -60.08 -9.63
N ASN A 2 30.98 -59.48 -10.39
CA ASN A 2 31.12 -58.03 -10.56
C ASN A 2 30.24 -57.62 -11.74
N VAL A 3 29.43 -56.58 -11.59
CA VAL A 3 29.07 -55.67 -12.68
C VAL A 3 29.03 -54.26 -12.11
N ASP A 4 29.86 -53.42 -12.69
CA ASP A 4 30.07 -52.01 -12.48
C ASP A 4 29.03 -51.21 -13.31
N PHE A 5 28.55 -50.07 -12.82
CA PHE A 5 27.80 -49.09 -13.62
C PHE A 5 28.01 -47.69 -13.00
N SER A 6 29.10 -47.06 -13.40
CA SER A 6 29.22 -45.60 -13.46
C SER A 6 28.45 -45.11 -14.69
N ASP A 7 27.58 -44.11 -14.55
CA ASP A 7 27.63 -42.85 -15.30
C ASP A 7 26.35 -41.98 -15.16
N ASP A 8 26.61 -40.67 -15.19
CA ASP A 8 25.73 -39.54 -15.53
C ASP A 8 24.62 -39.07 -14.57
N LEU A 9 24.99 -38.16 -13.66
CA LEU A 9 24.10 -37.07 -13.21
C LEU A 9 24.80 -35.72 -13.44
N LYS A 10 24.65 -35.22 -14.67
CA LYS A 10 25.04 -33.88 -15.08
C LYS A 10 24.15 -32.83 -14.43
N THR A 11 24.82 -31.78 -13.98
CA THR A 11 24.38 -30.45 -13.59
C THR A 11 23.17 -29.95 -14.40
N SER A 12 22.08 -29.60 -13.72
CA SER A 12 21.01 -28.78 -14.29
C SER A 12 20.77 -27.53 -13.44
N THR A 13 21.28 -26.41 -13.93
CA THR A 13 20.96 -25.03 -13.55
C THR A 13 19.45 -24.79 -13.65
N PRO A 14 18.77 -24.12 -12.71
CA PRO A 14 17.38 -23.74 -12.91
C PRO A 14 17.29 -22.52 -13.83
N LEU A 15 16.86 -22.83 -15.05
CA LEU A 15 16.06 -22.05 -16.00
C LEU A 15 15.69 -20.62 -15.56
N GLY A 16 16.19 -19.64 -16.32
CA GLY A 16 15.75 -18.26 -16.28
C GLY A 16 14.26 -18.14 -16.64
N LEU A 17 13.49 -17.48 -15.78
CA LEU A 17 12.11 -17.12 -16.08
C LEU A 17 12.09 -16.08 -17.21
N ASN A 18 11.28 -16.36 -18.23
CA ASN A 18 11.10 -15.56 -19.42
C ASN A 18 10.32 -14.26 -19.11
N SER A 19 10.71 -13.13 -19.71
CA SER A 19 10.13 -11.79 -19.49
C SER A 19 8.63 -11.72 -19.77
N ASP A 20 8.14 -12.54 -20.70
CA ASP A 20 6.71 -12.62 -21.05
C ASP A 20 5.84 -13.23 -19.94
N VAL A 21 6.42 -14.09 -19.10
CA VAL A 21 5.72 -14.68 -17.94
C VAL A 21 5.58 -13.64 -16.82
N ILE A 22 6.61 -12.79 -16.64
CA ILE A 22 6.57 -11.66 -15.68
C ILE A 22 5.49 -10.65 -16.10
N LEU A 23 5.43 -10.29 -17.38
CA LEU A 23 4.43 -9.36 -17.90
C LEU A 23 2.99 -9.92 -17.82
N ARG A 24 2.81 -11.23 -18.03
CA ARG A 24 1.50 -11.88 -17.86
C ARG A 24 1.07 -11.99 -16.39
N PHE A 25 2.01 -12.17 -15.45
CA PHE A 25 1.74 -12.08 -14.02
C PHE A 25 1.34 -10.65 -13.61
N GLU A 26 1.99 -9.61 -14.14
CA GLU A 26 1.61 -8.21 -13.89
C GLU A 26 0.19 -7.89 -14.41
N ALA A 27 -0.22 -8.50 -15.52
CA ALA A 27 -1.52 -8.25 -16.16
C ALA A 27 -2.71 -8.96 -15.49
N LEU A 28 -2.52 -10.14 -14.87
CA LEU A 28 -3.61 -10.88 -14.20
C LEU A 28 -4.00 -10.30 -12.83
N PHE A 29 -3.18 -9.42 -12.26
CA PHE A 29 -3.47 -8.69 -11.03
C PHE A 29 -4.25 -7.38 -11.26
N PHE A 30 -4.81 -7.11 -12.44
CA PHE A 30 -5.40 -5.79 -12.71
C PHE A 30 -6.74 -5.49 -12.00
N ASN A 31 -7.39 -6.52 -11.42
CA ASN A 31 -8.52 -6.41 -10.47
C ASN A 31 -8.10 -6.66 -9.00
N SER A 32 -6.79 -6.73 -8.73
CA SER A 32 -6.25 -7.06 -7.41
C SER A 32 -6.32 -5.90 -6.42
N GLU A 33 -6.31 -6.27 -5.15
CA GLU A 33 -6.15 -5.37 -4.01
C GLU A 33 -4.96 -4.41 -4.21
N ARG A 34 -5.26 -3.19 -4.65
CA ARG A 34 -4.27 -2.14 -4.89
C ARG A 34 -4.46 -1.00 -3.90
N ALA A 35 -3.40 -0.68 -3.18
CA ALA A 35 -3.35 0.48 -2.31
C ALA A 35 -3.48 1.77 -3.12
N ARG A 36 -4.31 2.68 -2.60
CA ARG A 36 -4.43 4.04 -3.10
C ARG A 36 -4.00 4.97 -1.99
N ILE A 37 -2.93 5.73 -2.23
CA ILE A 37 -2.32 6.55 -1.20
C ILE A 37 -2.28 8.04 -1.52
N LEU A 38 -2.30 8.84 -0.46
CA LEU A 38 -2.00 10.25 -0.42
C LEU A 38 -1.18 10.60 0.83
N PRO A 39 -0.39 11.69 0.83
CA PRO A 39 0.28 12.20 2.02
C PRO A 39 -0.66 12.39 3.23
N VAL A 40 -0.17 12.09 4.44
CA VAL A 40 -0.96 12.17 5.68
C VAL A 40 -1.53 13.56 5.96
N LYS A 41 -0.88 14.62 5.45
CA LYS A 41 -1.37 16.01 5.53
C LYS A 41 -2.79 16.16 5.00
N TYR A 42 -3.21 15.36 4.02
CA TYR A 42 -4.57 15.40 3.48
C TYR A 42 -5.59 14.71 4.41
N GLY A 43 -5.14 13.78 5.25
CA GLY A 43 -5.97 13.15 6.29
C GLY A 43 -6.18 14.06 7.51
N ARG A 44 -5.20 14.91 7.85
CA ARG A 44 -5.28 15.84 8.99
C ARG A 44 -6.44 16.83 8.92
N PHE A 45 -6.84 17.22 7.71
CA PHE A 45 -8.00 18.10 7.56
C PHE A 45 -9.27 17.46 8.15
N ARG A 46 -9.40 16.13 8.14
CA ARG A 46 -10.57 15.42 8.67
C ARG A 46 -10.73 15.52 10.19
N THR A 47 -9.66 15.82 10.92
CA THR A 47 -9.71 15.99 12.39
C THR A 47 -9.87 17.46 12.81
N MET A 48 -9.76 18.41 11.87
CA MET A 48 -9.95 19.82 12.17
C MET A 48 -11.45 20.15 12.35
N LYS A 49 -11.77 20.90 13.41
CA LYS A 49 -13.15 21.31 13.76
C LYS A 49 -13.91 21.98 12.59
N LYS A 50 -13.20 22.69 11.70
CA LYS A 50 -13.77 23.34 10.51
C LYS A 50 -14.30 22.34 9.46
N TYR A 51 -13.71 21.16 9.39
CA TYR A 51 -14.05 20.09 8.44
C TYR A 51 -14.65 18.88 9.16
N ASP A 52 -15.24 19.11 10.33
CA ASP A 52 -15.92 18.08 11.10
C ASP A 52 -17.02 17.44 10.23
N PRO A 53 -16.91 16.16 9.88
CA PRO A 53 -17.82 15.49 8.97
C PRO A 53 -19.25 15.41 9.52
N TRP A 54 -19.43 15.61 10.82
CA TRP A 54 -20.72 15.56 11.50
C TRP A 54 -21.40 16.93 11.63
N LYS A 55 -20.82 17.98 11.03
CA LYS A 55 -21.36 19.34 11.05
C LYS A 55 -21.67 19.86 9.64
N GLY A 56 -22.62 20.79 9.56
CA GLY A 56 -22.97 21.49 8.32
C GLY A 56 -23.43 20.57 7.18
N ILE A 57 -23.12 20.94 5.94
CA ILE A 57 -23.52 20.18 4.75
C ILE A 57 -22.82 18.82 4.62
N LEU A 58 -21.65 18.68 5.24
CA LEU A 58 -20.91 17.42 5.24
C LEU A 58 -21.70 16.33 5.97
N LYS A 59 -22.45 16.68 7.02
CA LYS A 59 -23.30 15.72 7.74
C LYS A 59 -24.25 14.98 6.79
N ASN A 60 -24.93 15.67 5.87
CA ASN A 60 -25.86 15.01 4.94
C ASN A 60 -25.14 14.06 3.97
N LEU A 61 -23.94 14.45 3.54
CA LEU A 61 -23.09 13.61 2.70
C LEU A 61 -22.63 12.37 3.48
N TYR A 62 -22.17 12.57 4.71
CA TYR A 62 -21.70 11.51 5.59
C TYR A 62 -22.82 10.57 5.99
N THR A 63 -23.98 11.07 6.38
CA THR A 63 -25.15 10.23 6.63
C THR A 63 -25.47 9.39 5.41
N LYS A 64 -25.55 9.98 4.21
CA LYS A 64 -25.90 9.24 2.98
C LYS A 64 -24.90 8.12 2.63
N TYR A 65 -23.60 8.38 2.76
CA TYR A 65 -22.54 7.46 2.31
C TYR A 65 -21.97 6.58 3.42
N PHE A 66 -22.06 7.01 4.67
CA PHE A 66 -21.53 6.41 5.87
C PHE A 66 -22.65 6.35 6.91
N ASN A 67 -23.67 5.53 6.64
CA ASN A 67 -24.87 5.35 7.47
C ASN A 67 -24.60 4.76 8.87
N GLU A 68 -23.35 4.43 9.22
CA GLU A 68 -23.01 3.69 10.43
C GLU A 68 -21.75 4.29 11.11
N ILE A 69 -21.72 4.21 12.45
CA ILE A 69 -20.56 4.58 13.27
C ILE A 69 -19.43 3.61 12.95
N PHE A 70 -18.27 4.14 12.55
CA PHE A 70 -17.10 3.32 12.32
C PHE A 70 -16.71 2.57 13.61
N THR A 71 -16.77 1.24 13.57
CA THR A 71 -16.51 0.39 14.74
C THR A 71 -15.03 0.18 15.01
N ARG A 72 -14.17 0.39 14.00
CA ARG A 72 -12.73 0.17 14.09
C ARG A 72 -11.98 1.51 14.13
N PRO A 73 -11.07 1.72 15.10
CA PRO A 73 -10.23 2.91 15.13
C PRO A 73 -9.20 2.88 13.99
N THR A 74 -8.62 4.04 13.68
CA THR A 74 -7.49 4.13 12.76
C THR A 74 -6.40 3.15 13.17
N TYR A 75 -5.81 2.48 12.19
CA TYR A 75 -4.63 1.65 12.38
C TYR A 75 -3.59 2.01 11.32
N SER A 76 -2.33 1.66 11.56
CA SER A 76 -1.23 1.91 10.63
C SER A 76 -0.37 0.67 10.45
N ALA A 77 0.45 0.67 9.40
CA ALA A 77 1.51 -0.30 9.19
C ALA A 77 2.67 0.35 8.42
N HIS A 78 3.86 -0.23 8.61
CA HIS A 78 5.05 0.15 7.85
C HIS A 78 5.23 -0.74 6.63
N PHE A 79 5.59 -0.11 5.52
CA PHE A 79 5.81 -0.77 4.26
C PHE A 79 7.17 -0.38 3.69
N ARG A 80 7.85 -1.36 3.11
CA ARG A 80 9.08 -1.14 2.35
C ARG A 80 8.76 -1.14 0.86
N ILE A 81 9.14 -0.07 0.17
CA ILE A 81 8.97 0.03 -1.28
C ILE A 81 9.89 -0.99 -1.97
N VAL A 82 9.29 -1.88 -2.74
CA VAL A 82 10.00 -2.92 -3.50
C VAL A 82 10.21 -2.50 -4.94
N SER A 83 9.21 -1.87 -5.55
CA SER A 83 9.32 -1.29 -6.88
C SER A 83 8.60 0.05 -6.96
N THR A 84 9.06 0.91 -7.85
CA THR A 84 8.47 2.22 -8.14
C THR A 84 8.65 2.54 -9.62
N ARG A 85 7.77 3.37 -10.16
CA ARG A 85 7.82 3.82 -11.56
C ARG A 85 8.34 5.26 -11.61
N HIS A 86 9.04 5.63 -12.68
CA HIS A 86 9.60 6.98 -12.88
C HIS A 86 8.58 8.14 -12.81
N GLY A 87 7.27 7.85 -12.88
CA GLY A 87 6.25 8.86 -12.66
C GLY A 87 6.31 9.51 -11.27
N CYS A 88 6.85 8.82 -10.27
CA CYS A 88 6.94 9.33 -8.90
C CYS A 88 7.94 10.49 -8.73
N GLU A 89 9.03 10.47 -9.50
CA GLU A 89 10.09 11.50 -9.47
C GLU A 89 9.59 12.89 -9.92
N LYS A 90 8.42 12.94 -10.57
CA LYS A 90 7.82 14.18 -11.10
C LYS A 90 7.04 14.97 -10.05
N SER A 91 6.83 14.42 -8.86
CA SER A 91 6.09 15.07 -7.78
C SER A 91 6.95 15.19 -6.53
N GLU A 92 7.01 16.40 -5.96
CA GLU A 92 7.80 16.68 -4.76
C GLU A 92 7.47 15.73 -3.60
N TRP A 93 6.19 15.42 -3.41
CA TRP A 93 5.77 14.54 -2.32
C TRP A 93 6.01 13.06 -2.65
N ALA A 94 5.92 12.67 -3.92
CA ALA A 94 6.04 11.26 -4.31
C ALA A 94 7.48 10.83 -4.61
N ASP A 95 8.42 11.77 -4.75
CA ASP A 95 9.85 11.49 -4.95
C ASP A 95 10.48 10.71 -3.77
N VAL A 96 9.86 10.71 -2.60
CA VAL A 96 10.31 9.89 -1.46
C VAL A 96 9.97 8.40 -1.62
N LEU A 97 9.09 8.03 -2.57
CA LEU A 97 8.67 6.65 -2.85
C LEU A 97 9.71 5.90 -3.69
N LYS A 98 10.94 5.84 -3.19
CA LYS A 98 12.10 5.17 -3.80
C LYS A 98 12.24 3.74 -3.30
N VAL A 99 12.84 2.88 -4.11
CA VAL A 99 13.13 1.49 -3.73
C VAL A 99 13.89 1.45 -2.41
N ASN A 100 13.52 0.52 -1.52
CA ASN A 100 13.99 0.36 -0.15
C ASN A 100 13.62 1.48 0.84
N ALA A 101 12.87 2.50 0.43
CA ALA A 101 12.30 3.45 1.39
C ALA A 101 11.26 2.75 2.27
N SER A 102 11.27 3.05 3.57
CA SER A 102 10.22 2.69 4.50
C SER A 102 9.21 3.83 4.61
N VAL A 103 7.92 3.50 4.58
CA VAL A 103 6.80 4.43 4.67
C VAL A 103 5.78 3.94 5.68
N CYS A 104 5.12 4.86 6.38
CA CYS A 104 4.00 4.53 7.25
C CYS A 104 2.69 4.90 6.56
N VAL A 105 1.70 4.00 6.60
CA VAL A 105 0.39 4.24 5.96
C VAL A 105 -0.74 3.98 6.95
N GLU A 106 -1.60 4.98 7.14
CA GLU A 106 -2.79 4.89 8.00
C GLU A 106 -4.02 4.43 7.22
N CYS A 107 -4.75 3.47 7.78
CA CYS A 107 -6.11 3.16 7.38
C CYS A 107 -7.08 3.88 8.30
N GLN A 108 -7.59 5.01 7.82
CA GLN A 108 -8.56 5.82 8.54
C GLN A 108 -9.98 5.26 8.35
N PRO A 109 -10.89 5.44 9.32
CA PRO A 109 -12.23 4.84 9.28
C PRO A 109 -12.99 5.07 7.97
N VAL A 110 -12.90 6.27 7.41
CA VAL A 110 -13.57 6.65 6.15
C VAL A 110 -13.04 5.93 4.90
N ALA A 111 -11.83 5.35 4.97
CA ALA A 111 -11.22 4.56 3.90
C ALA A 111 -11.44 3.04 4.10
N MET A 112 -11.99 2.62 5.24
CA MET A 112 -12.26 1.21 5.52
C MET A 112 -13.46 0.72 4.72
N ASN A 113 -13.33 -0.50 4.20
CA ASN A 113 -14.38 -1.13 3.43
C ASN A 113 -14.95 -2.36 4.16
N ARG A 114 -16.24 -2.30 4.48
CA ARG A 114 -16.97 -3.37 5.18
C ARG A 114 -17.02 -4.67 4.40
N LYS A 115 -17.13 -4.61 3.06
CA LYS A 115 -17.23 -5.80 2.20
C LYS A 115 -15.99 -6.68 2.27
N ILE A 116 -14.87 -6.12 2.70
CA ILE A 116 -13.58 -6.82 2.83
C ILE A 116 -13.14 -6.95 4.29
N GLY A 117 -14.02 -6.71 5.27
CA GLY A 117 -13.76 -6.95 6.68
C GLY A 117 -13.23 -5.73 7.45
N MET A 118 -13.69 -4.52 7.14
CA MET A 118 -13.24 -3.27 7.80
C MET A 118 -11.72 -3.07 7.68
N ARG A 119 -11.22 -3.29 6.47
CA ARG A 119 -9.83 -3.01 6.07
C ARG A 119 -9.80 -2.05 4.89
N CYS A 120 -8.69 -1.35 4.73
CA CYS A 120 -8.44 -0.53 3.55
C CYS A 120 -8.07 -1.37 2.33
N LEU A 121 -8.29 -0.86 1.12
CA LEU A 121 -7.74 -1.48 -0.08
C LEU A 121 -6.22 -1.34 -0.09
N GLY A 122 -5.52 -2.43 -0.35
CA GLY A 122 -4.07 -2.47 -0.22
C GLY A 122 -3.59 -2.51 1.23
N HIS A 123 -4.47 -2.94 2.15
CA HIS A 123 -4.10 -3.28 3.53
C HIS A 123 -2.88 -4.19 3.57
N GLY A 124 -2.77 -5.08 2.58
CA GLY A 124 -1.62 -5.94 2.36
C GLY A 124 -1.63 -7.17 3.26
N VAL A 125 -0.74 -8.10 2.96
CA VAL A 125 -0.49 -9.28 3.79
C VAL A 125 0.99 -9.27 4.18
N HIS A 126 1.30 -9.67 5.41
CA HIS A 126 2.68 -9.74 5.87
C HIS A 126 3.52 -10.63 4.94
N LYS A 127 4.71 -10.17 4.57
CA LYS A 127 5.64 -10.83 3.62
C LYS A 127 5.08 -11.09 2.22
N ALA A 128 3.98 -10.45 1.83
CA ALA A 128 3.45 -10.50 0.47
C ALA A 128 3.60 -9.15 -0.23
N LEU A 129 3.91 -9.19 -1.53
CA LEU A 129 3.93 -8.00 -2.36
C LEU A 129 2.51 -7.47 -2.57
N THR A 130 2.33 -6.19 -2.29
CA THR A 130 1.06 -5.48 -2.48
C THR A 130 1.29 -4.32 -3.44
N ALA A 131 0.43 -4.20 -4.45
CA ALA A 131 0.51 -3.10 -5.41
C ALA A 131 -0.01 -1.80 -4.79
N TRP A 132 0.58 -0.68 -5.17
CA TRP A 132 0.17 0.65 -4.71
C TRP A 132 0.19 1.67 -5.84
N LYS A 133 -0.59 2.74 -5.68
CA LYS A 133 -0.63 3.90 -6.59
C LYS A 133 -0.82 5.20 -5.81
N ALA A 134 -0.03 6.21 -6.18
CA ALA A 134 -0.27 7.60 -5.81
C ALA A 134 -1.45 8.16 -6.61
N VAL A 135 -2.50 8.63 -5.94
CA VAL A 135 -3.78 8.91 -6.62
C VAL A 135 -3.76 10.19 -7.47
N ASP A 136 -3.02 11.21 -7.05
CA ASP A 136 -2.90 12.52 -7.70
C ASP A 136 -1.60 12.68 -8.52
N VAL A 137 -0.78 11.64 -8.63
CA VAL A 137 0.48 11.67 -9.40
C VAL A 137 0.41 10.71 -10.57
N SER A 138 0.46 11.27 -11.78
CA SER A 138 0.35 10.47 -13.00
C SER A 138 1.47 9.44 -13.12
N HIS A 139 1.11 8.21 -13.49
CA HIS A 139 2.00 7.07 -13.63
C HIS A 139 2.86 6.71 -12.41
N CYS A 140 2.60 7.27 -11.22
CA CYS A 140 3.31 6.89 -9.99
C CYS A 140 2.62 5.73 -9.28
N HIS A 141 3.22 4.54 -9.39
CA HIS A 141 2.75 3.29 -8.83
C HIS A 141 3.90 2.31 -8.68
N GLY A 142 3.68 1.23 -7.93
CA GLY A 142 4.69 0.21 -7.69
C GLY A 142 4.19 -0.91 -6.81
N THR A 143 5.12 -1.59 -6.16
CA THR A 143 4.85 -2.63 -5.16
C THR A 143 5.60 -2.33 -3.88
N TRP A 144 5.04 -2.79 -2.77
CA TRP A 144 5.68 -2.76 -1.47
C TRP A 144 5.45 -4.08 -0.76
N GLU A 145 6.18 -4.30 0.32
CA GLU A 145 5.91 -5.36 1.29
C GLU A 145 5.67 -4.73 2.66
N MET A 146 4.86 -5.40 3.47
CA MET A 146 4.59 -4.98 4.84
C MET A 146 5.70 -5.49 5.77
N LEU A 147 6.32 -4.56 6.50
CA LEU A 147 7.40 -4.84 7.44
C LEU A 147 6.85 -5.45 8.74
N ASP A 148 5.82 -4.81 9.30
CA ASP A 148 5.26 -5.14 10.61
C ASP A 148 3.74 -5.35 10.53
N MET A 149 3.18 -6.07 11.50
CA MET A 149 1.72 -6.18 11.61
C MET A 149 1.07 -4.82 11.89
N HIS A 150 -0.20 -4.68 11.51
CA HIS A 150 -0.95 -3.45 11.78
C HIS A 150 -1.05 -3.17 13.27
N THR A 151 -0.79 -1.92 13.64
CA THR A 151 -0.94 -1.44 15.02
C THR A 151 -2.13 -0.49 15.10
N PRO A 152 -2.86 -0.45 16.24
CA PRO A 152 -4.00 0.46 16.45
C PRO A 152 -3.56 1.91 16.71
N GLU A 153 -2.48 2.35 16.06
CA GLU A 153 -1.83 3.63 16.24
C GLU A 153 -1.79 4.40 14.91
N VAL A 154 -1.60 5.72 15.00
CA VAL A 154 -1.38 6.60 13.85
C VAL A 154 0.10 6.68 13.52
N CYS A 155 0.44 7.14 12.31
CA CYS A 155 1.83 7.36 11.94
C CYS A 155 2.42 8.49 12.80
N GLN A 156 3.60 8.26 13.36
CA GLN A 156 4.27 9.24 14.21
C GLN A 156 4.78 10.43 13.40
N PHE A 157 4.63 11.64 13.95
CA PHE A 157 5.19 12.84 13.33
C PHE A 157 6.71 12.77 13.33
N ASN A 158 7.33 12.86 12.16
CA ASN A 158 8.78 13.00 12.05
C ASN A 158 9.14 14.44 11.68
N VAL A 159 9.82 15.13 12.60
CA VAL A 159 10.27 16.52 12.41
C VAL A 159 11.32 16.63 11.30
N GLU A 160 12.23 15.65 11.20
CA GLU A 160 13.36 15.65 10.27
C GLU A 160 12.89 15.56 8.82
N ASP A 161 11.87 14.73 8.55
CA ASP A 161 11.33 14.52 7.21
C ASP A 161 9.94 15.16 7.01
N GLN A 162 9.48 15.98 7.95
CA GLN A 162 8.19 16.69 7.89
C GLN A 162 7.00 15.80 7.45
N ASP A 163 6.96 14.56 7.93
CA ASP A 163 5.96 13.54 7.53
C ASP A 163 5.89 13.21 6.04
N LYS A 164 6.92 13.51 5.25
CA LYS A 164 6.91 13.22 3.81
C LYS A 164 6.71 11.73 3.50
N ARG A 165 7.07 10.83 4.43
CA ARG A 165 6.90 9.37 4.33
C ARG A 165 5.67 8.80 5.03
N ASN A 166 4.79 9.66 5.54
CA ASN A 166 3.53 9.25 6.15
C ASN A 166 2.39 9.45 5.16
N PHE A 167 1.58 8.42 4.99
CA PHE A 167 0.50 8.39 4.02
C PHE A 167 -0.80 7.91 4.65
N ILE A 168 -1.90 8.11 3.93
CA ILE A 168 -3.22 7.56 4.25
C ILE A 168 -3.71 6.71 3.07
N PHE A 169 -4.46 5.66 3.38
CA PHE A 169 -5.27 4.97 2.39
C PHE A 169 -6.51 5.79 2.00
N LEU A 170 -7.02 5.54 0.80
CA LEU A 170 -8.23 6.12 0.24
C LEU A 170 -9.33 5.10 -0.04
#